data_AF-A0A9P7N461-F1
#
_entry.id   AF-A0A9P7N461-F1
#
_cell.length_a   1.000
_cell.length_b   1.000
_cell.length_c   1.000
_cell.angle_alpha   90.00
_cell.angle_beta   90.00
_cell.angle_gamma   90.00
#
_symmetry.space_group_name_H-M   'P 1'
#
loop_
_entity.id
_entity.type
_entity.pdbx_description
1 polymer ?
#
loop_
_entity_poly.entity_id
_entity_poly.type
_entity_poly.pdbx_seq_one_letter_code
_entity_poly.pdbx_strand_id
1 'polypeptide(L)'
;MHAQLLLPALLAPGLLAKSLPFTPRRSPCGETTDRVCYGIDGGEPQRLDQKDIQYVADYLRFIGDSNEGAPQFWNMPAASDCAEWTLPVPGAGSVLALAKHIDPTAKSSILYEDLARAIDGGRNASLAESKKSLLGSCGTNGGQTGVEANLLDPLYHTREYVESGAVPRGVLIKLVRAPEQVVVTPSMEEL
;
A
#
# COMPACT_ATOMS: atom_id res chain seq x y z
N MET A 1 68.71 32.98 -44.50
CA MET A 1 67.26 32.85 -44.74
C MET A 1 66.70 31.97 -43.63
N HIS A 2 66.12 32.56 -42.58
CA HIS A 2 65.51 31.83 -41.47
C HIS A 2 64.05 32.27 -41.38
N ALA A 3 63.12 31.34 -41.59
CA ALA A 3 61.69 31.56 -41.62
C ALA A 3 61.11 31.50 -40.19
N GLN A 4 60.46 32.58 -39.76
CA GLN A 4 59.67 32.65 -38.53
C GLN A 4 58.25 32.14 -38.81
N LEU A 5 57.84 31.07 -38.13
CA LEU A 5 56.44 30.62 -38.08
C LEU A 5 55.72 31.34 -36.93
N LEU A 6 54.64 32.06 -37.27
CA LEU A 6 53.65 32.60 -36.34
C LEU A 6 52.53 31.56 -36.15
N LEU A 7 52.28 31.11 -34.92
CA LEU A 7 51.07 30.37 -34.56
C LEU A 7 49.96 31.35 -34.11
N PRO A 8 48.70 31.17 -34.54
CA PRO A 8 47.57 31.92 -33.99
C PRO A 8 47.02 31.22 -32.74
N ALA A 9 46.80 31.99 -31.68
CA ALA A 9 46.13 31.55 -30.46
C ALA A 9 44.60 31.54 -30.67
N LEU A 10 43.98 30.36 -30.57
CA LEU A 10 42.53 30.18 -30.54
C LEU A 10 42.02 30.36 -29.10
N LEU A 11 41.28 31.43 -28.85
CA LEU A 11 40.49 31.65 -27.63
C LEU A 11 39.13 30.98 -27.79
N ALA A 12 38.88 29.90 -27.03
CA ALA A 12 37.58 29.26 -26.94
C ALA A 12 36.72 29.94 -25.84
N PRO A 13 35.46 30.30 -26.11
CA PRO A 13 34.56 30.83 -25.09
C PRO A 13 34.06 29.71 -24.15
N GLY A 14 34.24 29.89 -22.85
CA GLY A 14 33.76 28.97 -21.82
C GLY A 14 32.23 28.99 -21.69
N LEU A 15 31.59 27.84 -21.93
CA LEU A 15 30.19 27.60 -21.63
C LEU A 15 30.02 27.38 -20.11
N LEU A 16 29.43 28.36 -19.42
CA LEU A 16 28.95 28.18 -18.05
C LEU A 16 27.70 27.27 -18.07
N ALA A 17 27.88 26.01 -17.70
CA ALA A 17 26.78 25.10 -17.46
C ALA A 17 26.00 25.56 -16.21
N LYS A 18 24.78 26.09 -16.41
CA LYS A 18 23.83 26.31 -15.32
C LYS A 18 23.41 24.95 -14.78
N SER A 19 23.88 24.58 -13.59
CA SER A 19 23.36 23.43 -12.85
C SER A 19 21.88 23.69 -12.54
N LEU A 20 20.99 22.94 -13.19
CA LEU A 20 19.59 22.86 -12.76
C LEU A 20 19.58 22.28 -11.33
N PRO A 21 18.82 22.86 -10.39
CA PRO A 21 18.65 22.25 -9.10
C PRO A 21 18.03 20.87 -9.32
N PHE A 22 18.78 19.83 -8.95
CA PHE A 22 18.27 18.47 -8.85
C PHE A 22 17.24 18.48 -7.73
N THR A 23 15.97 18.68 -8.08
CA THR A 23 14.87 18.31 -7.19
C THR A 23 14.83 16.79 -7.22
N PRO A 24 15.16 16.09 -6.12
CA PRO A 24 14.93 14.66 -6.08
C PRO A 24 13.43 14.47 -6.31
N ARG A 25 13.06 13.85 -7.45
CA ARG A 25 11.76 13.18 -7.54
C ARG A 25 11.78 12.18 -6.38
N ARG A 26 11.00 12.44 -5.34
CA ARG A 26 10.75 11.46 -4.27
C ARG A 26 10.48 10.14 -4.97
N SER A 27 11.28 9.11 -4.67
CA SER A 27 10.98 7.78 -5.16
C SER A 27 9.52 7.48 -4.83
N PRO A 28 8.67 7.06 -5.79
CA PRO A 28 7.46 6.32 -5.42
C PRO A 28 7.93 5.18 -4.52
N CYS A 29 7.12 4.73 -3.57
CA CYS A 29 7.52 3.88 -2.43
C CYS A 29 8.23 2.53 -2.73
N GLY A 30 8.64 2.29 -3.98
CA GLY A 30 9.27 1.10 -4.52
C GLY A 30 8.21 0.11 -4.95
N GLU A 31 7.20 -0.05 -4.12
CA GLU A 31 6.03 -0.88 -4.38
C GLU A 31 5.07 -0.18 -5.35
N THR A 32 4.35 -0.99 -6.13
CA THR A 32 3.38 -0.54 -7.12
C THR A 32 1.99 -1.09 -6.77
N THR A 33 1.00 -0.83 -7.60
CA THR A 33 -0.32 -1.45 -7.47
C THR A 33 -0.34 -2.92 -7.88
N ASP A 34 0.77 -3.44 -8.43
CA ASP A 34 0.83 -4.81 -8.89
C ASP A 34 0.71 -5.79 -7.74
N ARG A 35 0.03 -6.90 -8.01
CA ARG A 35 -0.06 -8.00 -7.05
C ARG A 35 1.27 -8.74 -7.00
N VAL A 36 1.78 -8.92 -5.79
CA VAL A 36 2.98 -9.72 -5.52
C VAL A 36 2.59 -10.81 -4.53
N CYS A 37 2.65 -12.06 -4.95
CA CYS A 37 2.48 -13.19 -4.05
C CYS A 37 3.82 -13.57 -3.44
N TYR A 38 3.91 -13.60 -2.10
CA TYR A 38 5.21 -13.76 -1.48
C TYR A 38 5.81 -15.16 -1.69
N GLY A 39 7.11 -15.26 -1.92
CA GLY A 39 7.76 -16.53 -2.28
C GLY A 39 7.44 -17.05 -3.70
N ILE A 40 6.67 -16.31 -4.50
CA ILE A 40 6.43 -16.58 -5.92
C ILE A 40 7.01 -15.43 -6.75
N ASP A 41 6.50 -14.22 -6.52
CA ASP A 41 6.83 -13.03 -7.32
C ASP A 41 7.82 -12.09 -6.60
N GLY A 42 8.11 -12.36 -5.33
CA GLY A 42 9.05 -11.59 -4.49
C GLY A 42 8.86 -11.89 -3.01
N GLY A 43 9.79 -11.45 -2.16
CA GLY A 43 9.71 -11.66 -0.70
C GLY A 43 9.67 -13.13 -0.26
N GLU A 44 9.42 -13.36 1.03
CA GLU A 44 9.38 -14.70 1.64
C GLU A 44 7.94 -15.16 1.91
N PRO A 45 7.60 -16.44 1.69
CA PRO A 45 6.25 -16.94 1.93
C PRO A 45 5.87 -16.87 3.41
N GLN A 46 4.67 -16.37 3.69
CA GLN A 46 4.24 -16.03 5.04
C GLN A 46 3.58 -17.19 5.79
N ARG A 47 3.20 -18.27 5.10
CA ARG A 47 2.49 -19.48 5.63
C ARG A 47 1.32 -19.13 6.56
N LEU A 48 0.41 -18.35 6.02
CA LEU A 48 -0.84 -17.91 6.63
C LEU A 48 -1.89 -19.03 6.56
N ASP A 49 -2.84 -19.03 7.49
CA ASP A 49 -4.06 -19.82 7.40
C ASP A 49 -5.08 -19.11 6.50
N GLN A 50 -5.71 -19.85 5.58
CA GLN A 50 -6.69 -19.27 4.65
C GLN A 50 -7.96 -18.78 5.34
N LYS A 51 -8.36 -19.42 6.46
CA LYS A 51 -9.52 -18.98 7.25
C LYS A 51 -9.25 -17.65 7.92
N ASP A 52 -8.02 -17.45 8.40
CA ASP A 52 -7.60 -16.18 8.98
C ASP A 52 -7.56 -15.07 7.92
N ILE A 53 -7.09 -15.38 6.71
CA ILE A 53 -7.16 -14.43 5.58
C ILE A 53 -8.60 -14.05 5.27
N GLN A 54 -9.51 -15.03 5.18
CA GLN A 54 -10.93 -14.75 4.96
C GLN A 54 -11.53 -13.93 6.10
N TYR A 55 -11.19 -14.24 7.35
CA TYR A 55 -11.62 -13.48 8.52
C TYR A 55 -11.22 -12.01 8.44
N VAL A 56 -10.01 -11.69 7.96
CA VAL A 56 -9.59 -10.30 7.73
C VAL A 56 -10.53 -9.60 6.75
N ALA A 57 -10.85 -10.22 5.61
CA ALA A 57 -11.77 -9.64 4.65
C ALA A 57 -13.16 -9.41 5.26
N ASP A 58 -13.70 -10.41 5.95
CA ASP A 58 -15.02 -10.36 6.58
C ASP A 58 -15.08 -9.27 7.66
N TYR A 59 -14.03 -9.12 8.47
CA TYR A 59 -13.98 -8.13 9.54
C TYR A 59 -13.88 -6.70 9.00
N LEU A 60 -13.10 -6.48 7.94
CA LEU A 60 -13.04 -5.17 7.29
C LEU A 60 -14.43 -4.77 6.76
N ARG A 61 -15.16 -5.70 6.14
CA ARG A 61 -16.55 -5.44 5.74
C ARG A 61 -17.45 -5.19 6.93
N PHE A 62 -17.31 -5.95 8.01
CA PHE A 62 -18.07 -5.70 9.24
C PHE A 62 -17.85 -4.27 9.77
N ILE A 63 -16.62 -3.75 9.74
CA ILE A 63 -16.36 -2.35 10.09
C ILE A 63 -17.13 -1.40 9.16
N GLY A 64 -17.05 -1.62 7.85
CA GLY A 64 -17.78 -0.80 6.87
C GLY A 64 -19.29 -0.84 7.06
N ASP A 65 -19.87 -2.02 7.26
CA ASP A 65 -21.33 -2.21 7.40
C ASP A 65 -21.86 -1.74 8.76
N SER A 66 -21.03 -1.73 9.81
CA SER A 66 -21.44 -1.30 11.16
C SER A 66 -21.33 0.21 11.36
N ASN A 67 -20.95 0.96 10.33
CA ASN A 67 -20.75 2.40 10.36
C ASN A 67 -21.50 3.09 9.21
N GLU A 68 -21.67 4.40 9.32
CA GLU A 68 -22.30 5.23 8.29
C GLU A 68 -21.41 6.42 7.92
N GLY A 69 -21.23 6.70 6.62
CA GLY A 69 -20.49 7.86 6.14
C GLY A 69 -18.98 7.74 6.36
N ALA A 70 -18.34 8.78 6.88
CA ALA A 70 -16.88 8.88 6.97
C ALA A 70 -16.16 7.70 7.68
N PRO A 71 -16.70 7.08 8.76
CA PRO A 71 -16.07 5.92 9.40
C PRO A 71 -16.11 4.63 8.57
N GLN A 72 -16.81 4.59 7.43
CA GLN A 72 -16.74 3.47 6.47
C GLN A 72 -15.43 3.47 5.65
N PHE A 73 -14.62 4.53 5.78
CA PHE A 73 -13.36 4.70 5.09
C PHE A 73 -12.16 4.43 6.00
N TRP A 74 -11.17 3.73 5.44
CA TRP A 74 -9.80 3.75 5.92
C TRP A 74 -9.09 4.98 5.37
N ASN A 75 -8.55 5.80 6.28
CA ASN A 75 -7.93 7.08 5.93
C ASN A 75 -6.42 7.03 6.23
N MET A 76 -5.61 7.36 5.22
CA MET A 76 -4.16 7.48 5.35
C MET A 76 -3.75 8.92 5.04
N PRO A 77 -3.30 9.70 6.03
CA PRO A 77 -2.88 11.06 5.80
C PRO A 77 -1.66 11.11 4.88
N ALA A 78 -1.47 12.23 4.19
CA ALA A 78 -0.21 12.48 3.50
C ALA A 78 0.94 12.46 4.51
N ALA A 79 2.06 11.87 4.10
CA ALA A 79 3.23 11.63 4.91
C ALA A 79 4.51 12.02 4.15
N SER A 80 5.62 12.13 4.89
CA SER A 80 6.95 12.31 4.28
C SER A 80 7.60 10.99 3.87
N ASP A 81 7.06 9.88 4.34
CA ASP A 81 7.55 8.52 4.17
C ASP A 81 6.45 7.59 3.67
N CYS A 82 6.83 6.37 3.33
CA CYS A 82 5.94 5.31 2.85
C CYS A 82 5.29 4.59 4.04
N ALA A 83 4.60 5.36 4.87
CA ALA A 83 4.03 4.87 6.12
C ALA A 83 3.12 3.64 5.88
N GLU A 84 3.19 2.74 6.85
CA GLU A 84 2.52 1.45 6.87
C GLU A 84 1.82 1.30 8.22
N TRP A 85 0.57 0.85 8.19
CA TRP A 85 -0.28 0.79 9.35
C TRP A 85 -0.95 -0.57 9.45
N THR A 86 -1.04 -1.08 10.67
CA THR A 86 -1.89 -2.23 10.98
C THR A 86 -3.36 -1.86 10.77
N LEU A 87 -4.06 -2.64 9.96
CA LEU A 87 -5.50 -2.53 9.82
C LEU A 87 -6.18 -3.00 11.12
N PRO A 88 -7.32 -2.41 11.50
CA PRO A 88 -7.96 -2.64 12.80
C PRO A 88 -8.73 -3.96 12.82
N VAL A 89 -8.03 -5.09 12.63
CA VAL A 89 -8.60 -6.44 12.62
C VAL A 89 -8.06 -7.21 13.82
N PRO A 90 -8.78 -7.21 14.96
CA PRO A 90 -8.37 -7.96 16.13
C PRO A 90 -8.55 -9.47 15.89
N GLY A 91 -7.67 -10.28 16.47
CA GLY A 91 -7.86 -11.73 16.49
C GLY A 91 -7.74 -12.43 15.13
N ALA A 92 -7.03 -11.84 14.16
CA ALA A 92 -6.79 -12.42 12.83
C ALA A 92 -5.81 -13.63 12.81
N GLY A 93 -5.63 -14.31 13.94
CA GLY A 93 -4.81 -15.51 14.05
C GLY A 93 -3.39 -15.35 13.50
N SER A 94 -3.09 -16.09 12.44
CA SER A 94 -1.80 -16.12 11.75
C SER A 94 -1.50 -14.87 10.90
N VAL A 95 -2.47 -13.98 10.69
CA VAL A 95 -2.39 -12.87 9.73
C VAL A 95 -2.26 -11.51 10.45
N LEU A 96 -1.30 -10.72 10.00
CA LEU A 96 -1.24 -9.27 10.22
C LEU A 96 -1.56 -8.58 8.90
N ALA A 97 -2.68 -7.87 8.86
CA ALA A 97 -3.10 -7.10 7.70
C ALA A 97 -2.62 -5.66 7.81
N LEU A 98 -1.96 -5.17 6.77
CA LEU A 98 -1.35 -3.84 6.74
C LEU A 98 -1.87 -3.03 5.55
N ALA A 99 -2.02 -1.73 5.74
CA ALA A 99 -2.21 -0.76 4.67
C ALA A 99 -0.96 0.12 4.55
N LYS A 100 -0.46 0.30 3.33
CA LYS A 100 0.76 1.07 3.05
C LYS A 100 0.53 2.08 1.94
N HIS A 101 1.20 3.23 2.05
CA HIS A 101 1.27 4.18 0.95
C HIS A 101 2.14 3.67 -0.21
N ILE A 102 1.62 3.80 -1.42
CA ILE A 102 2.40 3.73 -2.67
C ILE A 102 2.89 5.13 -3.08
N ASP A 103 2.06 6.13 -2.80
CA ASP A 103 2.32 7.56 -3.01
C ASP A 103 2.17 8.26 -1.65
N PRO A 104 3.28 8.58 -0.96
CA PRO A 104 3.21 9.11 0.39
C PRO A 104 2.63 10.53 0.42
N THR A 105 2.56 11.21 -0.72
CA THR A 105 2.00 12.56 -0.81
C THR A 105 0.49 12.58 -0.96
N ALA A 106 -0.12 11.43 -1.27
CA ALA A 106 -1.56 11.31 -1.37
C ALA A 106 -2.20 11.29 0.03
N LYS A 107 -3.23 12.10 0.21
CA LYS A 107 -4.20 11.91 1.30
C LYS A 107 -5.18 10.84 0.84
N SER A 108 -4.89 9.58 1.14
CA SER A 108 -5.65 8.44 0.63
C SER A 108 -6.85 8.15 1.53
N SER A 109 -8.02 7.89 0.94
CA SER A 109 -9.21 7.47 1.67
C SER A 109 -9.99 6.46 0.82
N ILE A 110 -10.12 5.25 1.34
CA ILE A 110 -10.69 4.10 0.62
C ILE A 110 -11.65 3.34 1.52
N LEU A 111 -12.74 2.80 0.97
CA LEU A 111 -13.72 2.04 1.73
C LEU A 111 -13.11 0.75 2.27
N TYR A 112 -13.55 0.33 3.46
CA TYR A 112 -13.19 -0.99 3.99
C TYR A 112 -13.67 -2.14 3.08
N GLU A 113 -14.79 -1.98 2.37
CA GLU A 113 -15.24 -2.97 1.37
C GLU A 113 -14.24 -3.12 0.23
N ASP A 114 -13.59 -2.03 -0.20
CA ASP A 114 -12.59 -2.07 -1.27
C ASP A 114 -11.32 -2.80 -0.82
N LEU A 115 -10.90 -2.58 0.44
CA LEU A 115 -9.83 -3.35 1.07
C LEU A 115 -10.17 -4.83 1.16
N ALA A 116 -11.38 -5.17 1.62
CA ALA A 116 -11.84 -6.55 1.73
C ALA A 116 -11.91 -7.25 0.36
N ARG A 117 -12.41 -6.56 -0.66
CA ARG A 117 -12.47 -7.06 -2.05
C ARG A 117 -11.08 -7.34 -2.63
N ALA A 118 -10.06 -6.55 -2.29
CA ALA A 118 -8.68 -6.86 -2.67
C ALA A 118 -8.16 -8.17 -2.04
N ILE A 119 -8.67 -8.53 -0.85
CA ILE A 119 -8.28 -9.76 -0.13
C ILE A 119 -8.93 -11.00 -0.73
N ASP A 120 -10.26 -11.03 -0.88
CA ASP A 120 -10.99 -12.27 -1.24
C ASP A 120 -11.73 -12.22 -2.59
N GLY A 121 -11.84 -11.03 -3.20
CA GLY A 121 -12.51 -10.79 -4.48
C GLY A 121 -13.90 -10.15 -4.35
N GLY A 122 -14.47 -10.07 -3.15
CA GLY A 122 -15.82 -9.52 -2.92
C GLY A 122 -16.88 -10.58 -2.62
N ARG A 123 -17.99 -10.17 -1.96
CA ARG A 123 -19.10 -11.06 -1.53
C ARG A 123 -19.78 -11.84 -2.66
N ASN A 124 -19.79 -11.27 -3.86
CA ASN A 124 -20.43 -11.85 -5.05
C ASN A 124 -19.42 -12.02 -6.19
N ALA A 125 -18.15 -12.20 -5.84
CA ALA A 125 -17.07 -12.36 -6.81
C ALA A 125 -17.36 -13.51 -7.77
N SER A 126 -17.21 -13.27 -9.06
CA SER A 126 -17.02 -14.33 -10.03
C SER A 126 -15.76 -15.12 -9.70
N LEU A 127 -15.67 -16.36 -10.21
CA LEU A 127 -14.46 -17.17 -10.09
C LEU A 127 -13.20 -16.44 -10.61
N ALA A 128 -13.35 -15.55 -11.60
CA ALA A 128 -12.24 -14.77 -12.13
C ALA A 128 -11.80 -13.66 -11.16
N GLU A 129 -12.72 -13.02 -10.45
CA GLU A 129 -12.42 -11.99 -9.44
C GLU A 129 -11.80 -12.62 -8.19
N SER A 130 -12.36 -13.72 -7.68
CA SER A 130 -11.75 -14.46 -6.57
C SER A 130 -10.34 -14.93 -6.90
N LYS A 131 -10.07 -15.37 -8.14
CA LYS A 131 -8.71 -15.75 -8.56
C LYS A 131 -7.72 -14.59 -8.66
N LYS A 132 -8.19 -13.35 -8.73
CA LYS A 132 -7.33 -12.14 -8.75
C LYS A 132 -7.09 -11.57 -7.36
N SER A 133 -7.86 -11.97 -6.36
CA SER A 133 -7.67 -11.52 -4.97
C SER A 133 -6.42 -12.13 -4.34
N LEU A 134 -5.96 -11.58 -3.22
CA LEU A 134 -4.80 -12.15 -2.50
C LEU A 134 -5.07 -13.58 -2.02
N LEU A 135 -6.26 -13.85 -1.50
CA LEU A 135 -6.66 -15.18 -1.04
C LEU A 135 -6.65 -16.20 -2.19
N GLY A 136 -7.22 -15.86 -3.35
CA GLY A 136 -7.33 -16.80 -4.45
C GLY A 136 -6.06 -16.96 -5.27
N SER A 137 -5.21 -15.94 -5.37
CA SER A 137 -3.97 -15.99 -6.16
C SER A 137 -2.73 -16.36 -5.34
N CYS A 138 -2.61 -15.83 -4.12
CA CYS A 138 -1.43 -16.02 -3.27
C CYS A 138 -1.68 -17.08 -2.19
N GLY A 139 -2.93 -17.21 -1.71
CA GLY A 139 -3.31 -18.20 -0.70
C GLY A 139 -2.46 -18.07 0.57
N THR A 140 -1.93 -19.21 1.04
CA THR A 140 -1.16 -19.28 2.29
C THR A 140 0.18 -18.54 2.23
N ASN A 141 0.67 -18.17 1.04
CA ASN A 141 1.91 -17.42 0.94
C ASN A 141 1.79 -15.99 1.45
N GLY A 142 0.57 -15.44 1.54
CA GLY A 142 0.39 -14.02 1.71
C GLY A 142 0.91 -13.23 0.52
N GLY A 143 0.84 -11.91 0.61
CA GLY A 143 1.21 -11.06 -0.51
C GLY A 143 0.79 -9.63 -0.30
N GLN A 144 0.87 -8.89 -1.39
CA GLN A 144 0.41 -7.52 -1.46
C GLN A 144 -0.25 -7.21 -2.79
N THR A 145 -1.15 -6.23 -2.79
CA THR A 145 -1.75 -5.69 -4.02
C THR A 145 -2.21 -4.26 -3.79
N GLY A 146 -2.23 -3.47 -4.87
CA GLY A 146 -2.94 -2.20 -4.87
C GLY A 146 -4.43 -2.41 -4.61
N VAL A 147 -5.04 -1.46 -3.89
CA VAL A 147 -6.48 -1.48 -3.60
C VAL A 147 -7.18 -0.60 -4.63
N GLU A 148 -8.06 -1.22 -5.42
CA GLU A 148 -8.85 -0.53 -6.44
C GLU A 148 -10.19 -0.08 -5.86
N ALA A 149 -10.41 1.23 -5.75
CA ALA A 149 -11.66 1.77 -5.25
C ALA A 149 -12.83 1.51 -6.21
N ASN A 150 -13.99 1.14 -5.67
CA ASN A 150 -15.21 1.07 -6.46
C ASN A 150 -15.83 2.47 -6.59
N LEU A 151 -15.40 3.24 -7.61
CA LEU A 151 -15.87 4.61 -7.81
C LEU A 151 -17.36 4.72 -8.18
N LEU A 152 -18.08 3.61 -8.35
CA LEU A 152 -19.54 3.61 -8.48
C LEU A 152 -20.23 3.69 -7.12
N ASP A 153 -19.53 3.45 -6.02
CA ASP A 153 -20.07 3.60 -4.68
C ASP A 153 -20.39 5.08 -4.40
N PRO A 154 -21.64 5.42 -4.01
CA PRO A 154 -22.06 6.80 -3.79
C PRO A 154 -21.28 7.50 -2.68
N LEU A 155 -20.66 6.77 -1.74
CA LEU A 155 -19.89 7.36 -0.64
C LEU A 155 -18.71 8.20 -1.14
N TYR A 156 -18.10 7.84 -2.27
CA TYR A 156 -17.03 8.62 -2.92
C TYR A 156 -17.50 9.94 -3.52
N HIS A 157 -18.82 10.14 -3.67
CA HIS A 157 -19.43 11.33 -4.27
C HIS A 157 -20.19 12.18 -3.25
N THR A 158 -20.15 11.79 -1.97
CA THR A 158 -20.72 12.59 -0.88
C THR A 158 -20.00 13.92 -0.78
N ARG A 159 -20.71 14.95 -0.31
CA ARG A 159 -20.11 16.28 -0.13
C ARG A 159 -18.94 16.20 0.84
N GLU A 160 -19.12 15.41 1.91
CA GLU A 160 -18.13 15.16 2.95
C GLU A 160 -16.85 14.56 2.38
N TYR A 161 -16.94 13.55 1.50
CA TYR A 161 -15.76 12.96 0.86
C TYR A 161 -15.05 13.96 -0.05
N VAL A 162 -15.80 14.65 -0.91
CA VAL A 162 -15.25 15.62 -1.87
C VAL A 162 -14.58 16.80 -1.15
N GLU A 163 -15.23 17.36 -0.14
CA GLU A 163 -14.69 18.48 0.67
C GLU A 163 -13.48 18.06 1.51
N SER A 164 -13.32 16.76 1.80
CA SER A 164 -12.14 16.27 2.52
C SER A 164 -10.84 16.42 1.71
N GLY A 165 -10.92 16.51 0.38
CA GLY A 165 -9.76 16.52 -0.52
C GLY A 165 -8.95 15.23 -0.53
N ALA A 166 -9.48 14.14 0.04
CA ALA A 166 -8.86 12.82 -0.05
C ALA A 166 -9.04 12.21 -1.46
N VAL A 167 -8.19 11.25 -1.80
CA VAL A 167 -8.24 10.54 -3.09
C VAL A 167 -8.43 9.02 -2.88
N PRO A 168 -9.20 8.34 -3.74
CA PRO A 168 -9.50 6.91 -3.61
C PRO A 168 -8.44 6.02 -4.26
N ARG A 169 -7.15 6.32 -4.00
CA ARG A 169 -6.00 5.64 -4.62
C ARG A 169 -4.77 5.70 -3.71
N GLY A 170 -3.69 5.03 -4.11
CA GLY A 170 -2.40 5.12 -3.44
C GLY A 170 -2.25 4.21 -2.22
N VAL A 171 -3.19 3.28 -2.03
CA VAL A 171 -3.19 2.30 -0.94
C VAL A 171 -2.81 0.94 -1.48
N LEU A 172 -1.91 0.28 -0.77
CA LEU A 172 -1.53 -1.12 -0.93
C LEU A 172 -1.95 -1.88 0.32
N ILE A 173 -2.58 -3.05 0.14
CA ILE A 173 -2.88 -3.96 1.24
C ILE A 173 -1.86 -5.09 1.27
N LYS A 174 -1.34 -5.44 2.45
CA LYS A 174 -0.43 -6.56 2.67
C LYS A 174 -1.01 -7.54 3.67
N LEU A 175 -0.77 -8.82 3.41
CA LEU A 175 -1.05 -9.91 4.33
C LEU A 175 0.28 -10.59 4.67
N VAL A 176 0.72 -10.41 5.90
CA VAL A 176 1.97 -10.97 6.41
C VAL A 176 1.72 -11.80 7.66
N ARG A 177 2.71 -12.59 8.08
CA ARG A 177 2.63 -13.38 9.29
C ARG A 177 2.53 -12.45 10.50
N ALA A 178 1.53 -12.69 11.36
CA ALA A 178 1.46 -12.03 12.65
C ALA A 178 2.67 -12.41 13.52
N PRO A 179 3.30 -11.44 14.22
CA PRO A 179 4.37 -11.75 15.15
C PRO A 179 3.87 -12.69 16.24
N GLU A 180 4.73 -13.60 16.68
CA GLU A 180 4.41 -14.55 17.75
C GLU A 180 4.07 -13.77 19.03
N GLN A 181 2.87 -14.01 19.58
CA GLN A 181 2.48 -13.35 20.83
C GLN A 181 3.26 -13.99 21.98
N VAL A 182 4.13 -13.21 22.62
CA VAL A 182 4.76 -13.63 23.88
C VAL A 182 3.68 -13.61 24.95
N VAL A 183 3.17 -14.78 25.31
CA VAL A 183 2.31 -14.94 26.48
C VAL A 183 3.19 -14.71 27.71
N VAL A 184 3.14 -13.50 28.27
CA VAL A 184 3.73 -13.23 29.58
C VAL A 184 2.80 -13.84 30.62
N THR A 185 3.06 -15.10 31.00
CA THR A 185 2.44 -15.70 32.16
C THR A 185 2.97 -14.99 33.40
N PRO A 186 2.13 -14.32 34.22
CA PRO A 186 2.59 -13.81 35.50
C PRO A 186 3.03 -15.01 36.35
N SER A 187 4.28 -14.98 36.81
CA SER A 187 4.77 -15.96 37.77
C SER A 187 3.95 -15.83 39.06
N MET A 188 3.44 -16.95 39.55
CA MET A 188 2.67 -17.09 40.80
C MET A 188 3.46 -16.69 42.08
N GLU A 189 4.57 -15.97 41.97
CA GLU A 189 5.38 -15.48 43.09
C GLU A 189 5.03 -14.03 43.51
N GLU A 190 4.09 -13.38 42.83
CA GLU A 190 3.60 -12.03 43.21
C GLU A 190 2.16 -12.01 43.79
N LEU A 191 1.68 -13.15 44.32
CA LEU A 191 0.40 -13.25 45.06
C LEU A 191 0.63 -13.64 46.52
#